data_AF-A0A2J7ZBN6-F1
#
_entry.id   AF-A0A2J7ZBN6-F1
#
_cell.length_a   1.000
_cell.length_b   1.000
_cell.length_c   1.000
_cell.angle_alpha   90.00
_cell.angle_beta   90.00
_cell.angle_gamma   90.00
#
_symmetry.space_group_name_H-M   'P 1'
#
loop_
_entity.id
_entity.type
_entity.pdbx_description
1 polymer ?
#
loop_
_entity_poly.entity_id
_entity_poly.type
_entity_poly.pdbx_seq_one_letter_code
_entity_poly.pdbx_strand_id
1 'polypeptide(L)' 'MATGFELHRHRNPATGRAWESVYTPDVLAVGEGPNAWTGFFTQQPRWSRGTYETIVRQLRKAPFSLPPGRLFN' A
#
# COMPACT_ATOMS: atom_id res chain seq x y z
N MET A 1 2.22 2.71 -1.63
CA MET A 1 0.86 2.49 -1.08
C MET A 1 -0.20 2.51 -2.19
N ALA A 2 -0.36 3.63 -2.90
CA ALA A 2 -1.39 3.82 -3.93
C ALA A 2 -1.50 2.68 -4.98
N THR A 3 -0.39 2.27 -5.60
CA THR A 3 -0.41 1.29 -6.70
C THR A 3 -0.89 -0.09 -6.26
N GLY A 4 -0.39 -0.60 -5.13
CA GLY A 4 -0.80 -1.90 -4.61
C GLY A 4 -2.28 -1.90 -4.21
N PHE A 5 -2.76 -0.81 -3.62
CA PHE A 5 -4.17 -0.64 -3.30
C PHE A 5 -5.06 -0.68 -4.55
N GLU A 6 -4.70 0.05 -5.61
CA GLU A 6 -5.45 -0.01 -6.88
C GLU A 6 -5.40 -1.41 -7.51
N LEU A 7 -4.25 -2.11 -7.47
CA LEU A 7 -4.14 -3.49 -7.99
C LEU A 7 -5.11 -4.45 -7.29
N HIS A 8 -5.23 -4.38 -5.96
CA HIS A 8 -6.15 -5.22 -5.19
C HIS A 8 -7.64 -4.92 -5.44
N ARG A 9 -7.98 -3.75 -5.99
CA ARG A 9 -9.34 -3.39 -6.38
C ARG A 9 -9.73 -3.96 -7.75
N HIS A 10 -8.75 -4.43 -8.53
CA HIS A 10 -8.99 -5.08 -9.81
C HIS A 10 -9.00 -6.60 -9.69
N ARG A 11 -9.54 -7.26 -10.73
CA ARG A 11 -9.53 -8.71 -10.88
C ARG A 11 -8.49 -9.10 -11.93
N ASN A 12 -7.90 -10.27 -11.76
CA ASN A 12 -7.03 -10.88 -12.74
C ASN A 12 -7.88 -11.23 -13.99
N PRO A 13 -7.56 -10.70 -15.19
CA PRO A 13 -8.36 -10.92 -16.38
C PRO A 13 -8.33 -12.38 -16.87
N ALA A 14 -7.28 -13.15 -16.55
CA ALA A 14 -7.14 -14.54 -16.96
C ALA A 14 -7.96 -15.51 -16.08
N THR A 15 -8.16 -15.18 -14.80
CA THR A 15 -8.82 -16.09 -13.83
C THR A 15 -10.10 -15.53 -13.22
N GLY A 16 -10.39 -14.25 -13.41
CA GLY A 16 -11.51 -13.55 -12.79
C GLY A 16 -11.39 -13.35 -11.27
N ARG A 17 -10.31 -13.83 -10.64
CA ARG A 17 -10.10 -13.74 -9.17
C ARG A 17 -9.51 -12.39 -8.77
N ALA A 18 -9.75 -11.96 -7.54
CA ALA A 18 -9.12 -10.75 -7.00
C ALA A 18 -7.63 -10.97 -6.73
N TRP A 19 -6.80 -9.96 -6.95
CA TRP A 19 -5.36 -10.04 -6.65
C TRP A 19 -5.09 -10.18 -5.16
N GLU A 20 -4.08 -10.96 -4.81
CA GLU A 20 -3.64 -11.23 -3.43
C GLU A 20 -2.14 -10.93 -3.29
N SER A 21 -1.75 -10.46 -2.11
CA SER A 21 -0.36 -10.17 -1.77
C SER A 21 0.03 -11.05 -0.60
N VAL A 22 1.25 -11.57 -0.62
CA VAL A 22 1.82 -12.38 0.46
C VAL A 22 3.04 -11.65 1.00
N TYR A 23 3.14 -11.56 2.33
CA TYR A 23 4.32 -11.04 3.00
C TYR A 23 5.16 -12.21 3.49
N THR A 24 6.39 -12.30 2.96
CA THR A 24 7.40 -13.26 3.42
C THR A 24 8.43 -12.49 4.26
N PRO A 25 8.67 -12.87 5.52
CA PRO A 25 9.52 -12.11 6.44
C PRO A 25 11.03 -12.26 6.19
N ASP A 26 11.43 -12.79 5.03
CA ASP A 26 12.84 -13.02 4.69
C ASP A 26 13.54 -11.71 4.32
N VAL A 27 14.78 -11.54 4.81
CA VAL A 27 15.61 -10.39 4.45
C VAL A 27 16.22 -10.62 3.06
N LEU A 28 15.56 -10.09 2.04
CA LEU A 28 15.99 -10.19 0.65
C LEU A 28 16.88 -9.02 0.19
N ALA A 29 16.88 -7.92 0.94
CA ALA A 29 17.68 -6.74 0.64
C ALA A 29 18.02 -5.96 1.92
N VAL A 30 19.21 -5.37 1.95
CA VAL A 30 19.65 -4.46 3.02
C VAL A 30 19.94 -3.10 2.39
N GLY A 31 19.26 -2.06 2.86
CA GLY A 31 19.46 -0.68 2.39
C GLY A 31 20.11 0.19 3.46
N GLU A 32 20.67 1.32 3.05
CA GLU A 32 21.22 2.32 3.96
C GLU A 32 20.11 3.19 4.57
N GLY A 33 20.17 3.38 5.89
CA GLY A 33 19.32 4.32 6.60
C GLY A 33 19.90 5.74 6.61
N PRO A 34 19.11 6.76 6.99
CA PRO A 34 19.63 8.11 7.17
C PRO A 34 20.70 8.15 8.26
N ASN A 35 21.88 8.68 7.93
CA ASN A 35 23.01 8.81 8.84
C ASN A 35 22.88 9.99 9.85
N ALA A 36 21.76 10.71 9.82
CA ALA A 36 21.48 11.83 10.72
C ALA A 36 19.98 11.94 11.05
N TRP A 37 19.69 12.39 12.27
CA TRP A 37 18.32 12.64 12.76
C TRP A 37 17.52 13.56 11.84
N THR A 38 18.13 14.61 11.30
CA THR A 38 17.48 15.51 10.34
C THR A 38 16.99 14.77 9.10
N GLY A 39 17.76 13.81 8.58
CA GLY A 39 17.37 12.98 7.44
C GLY A 39 16.22 12.03 7.78
N PHE A 40 16.19 11.49 8.99
CA PHE A 40 15.09 10.67 9.48
C PHE A 40 13.78 11.47 9.56
N PHE A 41 13.79 12.66 10.17
CA PHE A 41 12.59 13.48 10.31
C PHE A 41 12.15 14.15 9.00
N THR A 42 13.06 14.40 8.06
CA THR A 42 12.70 14.98 6.74
C THR A 42 11.98 13.97 5.84
N GLN A 43 12.18 12.66 6.05
CA GLN A 43 11.50 11.61 5.29
C GLN A 43 10.05 11.41 5.72
N GLN A 44 9.78 11.49 7.02
CA GLN A 44 8.45 11.20 7.58
C GLN A 44 7.32 12.04 6.95
N PRO A 45 7.46 13.37 6.74
CA PRO A 45 6.43 14.17 6.08
C PRO A 45 6.11 13.73 4.66
N ARG A 46 7.09 13.19 3.92
CA ARG A 46 6.87 12.70 2.56
C ARG A 46 6.00 11.44 2.57
N TRP A 47 6.28 10.54 3.50
CA TRP A 47 5.48 9.33 3.69
C TRP A 47 4.08 9.64 4.24
N SER A 48 3.99 10.52 5.23
CA SER A 48 2.70 10.92 5.80
C SER A 48 1.81 11.56 4.74
N ARG A 49 2.34 12.50 3.96
CA ARG A 49 1.62 13.13 2.84
C ARG A 49 1.14 12.10 1.82
N GLY A 50 1.99 11.16 1.43
CA GLY A 50 1.60 10.10 0.48
C GLY A 50 0.48 9.19 1.00
N THR A 51 0.49 8.89 2.30
CA THR A 51 -0.58 8.14 2.97
C THR A 51 -1.87 8.95 3.03
N TYR A 52 -1.81 10.23 3.45
CA TYR A 52 -2.98 11.10 3.50
C TYR A 52 -3.64 11.26 2.12
N GLU A 53 -2.85 11.42 1.06
CA GLU A 53 -3.39 11.50 -0.29
C GLU A 53 -4.11 10.21 -0.71
N THR A 54 -3.57 9.04 -0.34
CA THR A 54 -4.21 7.75 -0.61
C THR A 54 -5.55 7.63 0.12
N ILE A 55 -5.58 8.02 1.41
CA ILE A 55 -6.80 8.01 2.21
C ILE A 55 -7.86 8.93 1.60
N VAL A 56 -7.51 10.18 1.28
CA VAL A 56 -8.46 11.17 0.77
C VAL A 56 -8.96 10.81 -0.64
N ARG A 57 -8.08 10.37 -1.53
CA ARG A 57 -8.41 10.20 -2.95
C ARG A 57 -8.90 8.79 -3.32
N GLN A 58 -8.36 7.76 -2.66
CA GLN A 58 -8.50 6.37 -3.11
C GLN A 58 -9.33 5.51 -2.14
N LEU A 59 -9.22 5.74 -0.83
CA LEU A 59 -9.90 4.89 0.17
C LEU A 59 -11.42 4.92 0.04
N ARG A 60 -12.02 6.06 -0.33
CA ARG A 60 -13.47 6.15 -0.61
C ARG A 60 -13.96 5.19 -1.70
N LYS A 61 -13.05 4.70 -2.55
CA LYS A 61 -13.36 3.75 -3.62
C LYS A 61 -13.28 2.29 -3.16
N ALA A 62 -12.68 2.02 -2.00
CA ALA A 62 -12.57 0.69 -1.39
C ALA A 62 -13.91 -0.04 -1.25
N PRO A 63 -14.97 0.54 -0.63
CA PRO A 63 -16.20 -0.20 -0.35
C PRO A 63 -16.95 -0.68 -1.61
N PHE A 64 -16.69 -0.07 -2.77
CA PHE A 64 -17.36 -0.41 -4.02
C PHE A 64 -16.61 -1.40 -4.90
N SER A 65 -15.40 -1.81 -4.52
CA SER A 65 -14.53 -2.61 -5.40
C SER A 65 -13.70 -3.68 -4.70
N LEU A 66 -13.50 -3.58 -3.39
CA LEU A 66 -12.93 -4.68 -2.62
C LEU A 66 -14.02 -5.70 -2.29
N PRO A 67 -13.72 -7.02 -2.33
CA PRO A 67 -14.66 -8.02 -1.87
C PRO A 67 -15.00 -7.79 -0.38
N PRO A 68 -16.27 -7.96 0.04
CA PRO A 68 -16.72 -7.59 1.38
C PRO A 68 -15.92 -8.26 2.51
N GLY A 69 -15.46 -9.49 2.31
CA GLY A 69 -14.60 -10.21 3.27
C GLY A 69 -13.20 -9.64 3.46
N ARG A 70 -12.74 -8.72 2.59
CA ARG A 70 -11.42 -8.05 2.67
C ARG A 70 -11.49 -6.60 3.17
N LEU A 71 -12.67 -6.10 3.51
CA LEU A 71 -12.81 -4.78 4.14
C LEU A 71 -12.54 -4.83 5.66
N PHE A 72 -12.61 -6.03 6.27
CA PHE A 72 -12.60 -6.21 7.72
C PHE A 72 -11.63 -7.30 8.22
N ASN A 73 -10.87 -7.93 7.33
CA ASN A 73 -9.71 -8.76 7.67
C ASN A 73 -8.44 -7.93 7.48
#